data_AF-A0A2H5V2Q1-F1
#
_entry.id   AF-A0A2H5V2Q1-F1
#
_cell.length_a   1.000
_cell.length_b   1.000
_cell.length_c   1.000
_cell.angle_alpha   90.00
_cell.angle_beta   90.00
_cell.angle_gamma   90.00
#
_symmetry.space_group_name_H-M   'P 1'
#
loop_
_entity.id
_entity.type
_entity.pdbx_description
1 polymer ?
#
loop_
_entity_poly.entity_id
_entity_poly.type
_entity_poly.pdbx_seq_one_letter_code
_entity_poly.pdbx_strand_id
1 'polypeptide(L)'
;MFMGFLDGLRTPVPVALYALYLRYLGNSLRKVAKALEPFVVVSHVAAWLWEKRLKGFRNVYASRCRVSLFLIDDTEVRIGGSSAWLFIAGGYWVCGSPG
;
A
#
# COMPACT_ATOMS: atom_id res chain seq x y z
N MET A 1 -2.54 26.89 2.02
CA MET A 1 -1.10 26.52 2.00
C MET A 1 -0.96 25.11 1.42
N PHE A 2 -1.25 24.94 0.13
CA PHE A 2 -1.28 23.62 -0.55
C PHE A 2 -0.56 23.67 -1.91
N MET A 3 -0.63 24.80 -2.61
CA MET A 3 0.01 25.02 -3.91
C MET A 3 1.55 24.86 -3.85
N GLY A 4 2.22 25.45 -2.86
CA GLY A 4 3.69 25.53 -2.80
C GLY A 4 4.47 24.22 -2.76
N PHE A 5 3.81 23.10 -2.39
CA PHE A 5 4.46 21.78 -2.30
C PHE A 5 4.38 20.98 -3.62
N LEU A 6 3.44 21.35 -4.49
CA LEU A 6 3.09 20.62 -5.71
C LEU A 6 3.67 21.26 -6.97
N ASP A 7 4.23 22.47 -6.87
CA ASP A 7 4.80 23.25 -7.98
C ASP A 7 5.99 22.57 -8.69
N GLY A 8 6.56 21.50 -8.11
CA GLY A 8 7.60 20.67 -8.70
C GLY A 8 7.15 19.29 -9.20
N LEU A 9 5.86 18.95 -9.13
CA LEU A 9 5.33 17.72 -9.73
C LEU A 9 4.91 18.02 -11.17
N ARG A 10 5.63 17.46 -12.16
CA ARG A 10 5.21 17.46 -13.57
C ARG A 10 3.88 16.71 -13.83
N THR A 11 3.29 16.12 -12.79
CA THR A 11 2.08 15.30 -12.86
C THR A 11 0.93 15.95 -12.12
N PRO A 12 -0.30 15.91 -12.66
CA PRO A 12 -1.47 16.50 -12.02
C PRO A 12 -1.73 15.88 -10.64
N VAL A 13 -2.05 16.75 -9.67
CA VAL A 13 -2.25 16.42 -8.25
C VAL A 13 -3.20 15.23 -8.02
N PRO A 14 -4.34 15.11 -8.73
CA PRO A 14 -5.24 13.96 -8.57
C PRO A 14 -4.58 12.62 -8.86
N VAL A 15 -3.65 12.57 -9.82
CA VAL A 15 -2.93 11.34 -10.20
C VAL A 15 -1.97 10.91 -9.09
N ALA A 16 -1.26 11.86 -8.50
CA ALA A 16 -0.37 11.58 -7.35
C ALA A 16 -1.18 11.10 -6.13
N LEU A 17 -2.32 11.73 -5.84
CA LEU A 17 -3.21 11.30 -4.75
C LEU A 17 -3.81 9.90 -5.00
N TYR A 18 -4.19 9.60 -6.25
CA TYR A 18 -4.66 8.26 -6.62
C TYR A 18 -3.57 7.20 -6.47
N ALA A 19 -2.33 7.52 -6.85
CA ALA A 19 -1.18 6.64 -6.64
C ALA A 19 -0.95 6.33 -5.14
N LEU A 20 -1.06 7.33 -4.27
CA LEU A 20 -0.94 7.15 -2.82
C LEU A 20 -2.08 6.32 -2.25
N TYR A 21 -3.31 6.55 -2.71
CA TYR A 21 -4.45 5.73 -2.34
C TYR A 21 -4.17 4.25 -2.64
N LEU A 22 -3.84 3.92 -3.90
CA LEU A 22 -3.51 2.55 -4.31
C LEU A 22 -2.34 1.96 -3.51
N ARG A 23 -1.32 2.78 -3.21
CA ARG A 23 -0.17 2.37 -2.38
C ARG A 23 -0.59 1.99 -0.96
N TYR A 24 -1.47 2.78 -0.34
CA TYR A 24 -1.99 2.50 1.01
C TYR A 24 -3.03 1.38 1.05
N LEU A 25 -3.65 1.02 -0.08
CA LEU A 25 -4.42 -0.22 -0.22
C LEU A 25 -3.58 -1.51 -0.12
N GLY A 26 -2.25 -1.40 0.05
CA GLY A 26 -1.35 -2.56 0.14
C GLY A 26 -0.71 -2.97 -1.18
N ASN A 27 -0.87 -2.18 -2.25
CA ASN A 27 -0.20 -2.48 -3.51
C ASN A 27 1.30 -2.16 -3.45
N SER A 28 2.08 -2.94 -4.22
CA SER A 28 3.49 -2.62 -4.46
C SER A 28 3.62 -1.44 -5.42
N LEU A 29 4.72 -0.69 -5.32
CA LEU A 29 4.98 0.49 -6.17
C LEU A 29 4.94 0.16 -7.68
N ARG A 30 5.33 -1.08 -8.05
CA ARG A 30 5.24 -1.58 -9.43
C ARG A 30 3.79 -1.76 -9.89
N LYS A 31 2.94 -2.34 -9.04
CA LYS A 31 1.50 -2.49 -9.33
C LYS A 31 0.82 -1.13 -9.43
N VAL A 32 1.18 -0.20 -8.55
CA VAL A 32 0.69 1.19 -8.60
C VAL A 32 1.07 1.86 -9.93
N ALA A 33 2.34 1.78 -10.33
CA ALA A 33 2.79 2.32 -11.62
C ALA A 33 2.04 1.71 -12.82
N LYS A 34 1.85 0.39 -12.82
CA LYS A 34 1.09 -0.31 -13.87
C LYS A 34 -0.39 0.13 -13.92
N ALA A 35 -1.01 0.33 -12.77
CA ALA A 35 -2.40 0.81 -12.69
C ALA A 35 -2.55 2.27 -13.16
N LEU A 36 -1.46 3.03 -13.17
CA LEU A 36 -1.42 4.42 -13.64
C LEU A 36 -1.13 4.55 -15.14
N GLU A 37 -0.61 3.51 -15.80
CA GLU A 37 -0.30 3.49 -17.25
C GLU A 37 -1.42 4.04 -18.14
N PRO A 38 -2.73 3.77 -17.89
CA PRO A 38 -3.80 4.33 -18.72
C PRO A 38 -3.94 5.86 -18.64
N PHE A 39 -3.45 6.48 -17.56
CA PHE A 39 -3.56 7.91 -17.31
C PHE A 39 -2.23 8.62 -17.59
N VAL A 40 -1.13 8.08 -17.09
CA VAL A 40 0.21 8.65 -17.19
C VAL A 40 1.24 7.51 -17.15
N VAL A 41 2.19 7.52 -18.10
CA VAL A 41 3.36 6.64 -18.04
C VAL A 41 4.28 7.10 -16.91
N VAL A 42 4.30 6.37 -15.81
CA VAL A 42 5.12 6.68 -14.63
C VAL A 42 5.92 5.49 -14.16
N SER A 43 7.15 5.75 -13.70
CA SER A 43 7.97 4.72 -13.08
C SER A 43 7.56 4.49 -11.62
N HIS A 44 7.81 3.29 -11.12
CA HIS A 44 7.61 2.97 -9.71
C HIS A 44 8.45 3.87 -8.77
N VAL A 45 9.57 4.42 -9.25
CA VAL A 45 10.42 5.38 -8.54
C VAL A 45 9.72 6.72 -8.38
N ALA A 46 8.98 7.19 -9.40
CA ALA A 46 8.19 8.40 -9.30
C ALA A 46 7.07 8.26 -8.25
N ALA A 47 6.35 7.13 -8.26
CA ALA A 47 5.34 6.83 -7.24
C ALA A 47 5.93 6.81 -5.81
N TRP A 48 7.14 6.27 -5.65
CA TRP A 48 7.85 6.29 -4.37
C TRP A 48 8.25 7.70 -3.94
N LEU A 49 8.71 8.53 -4.88
CA LEU A 49 9.05 9.93 -4.58
C LEU A 49 7.82 10.72 -4.12
N TRP A 50 6.65 10.46 -4.73
CA TRP A 50 5.38 11.04 -4.28
C TRP A 50 5.02 10.59 -2.86
N GLU A 51 5.16 9.30 -2.54
CA GLU A 51 4.97 8.79 -1.17
C GLU A 51 5.89 9.48 -0.16
N LYS A 52 7.16 9.71 -0.53
CA LYS A 52 8.13 10.40 0.34
C LYS A 52 7.81 11.87 0.53
N ARG A 53 7.37 12.55 -0.52
CA ARG A 53 7.01 13.97 -0.49
C ARG A 53 5.69 14.16 0.28
N LEU A 54 4.68 13.35 0.00
CA LEU A 54 3.33 13.50 0.53
C LEU A 54 3.07 12.66 1.80
N LYS A 55 4.12 12.36 2.59
CA LYS A 55 3.98 11.57 3.84
C LYS A 55 2.92 12.11 4.80
N GLY A 56 2.70 13.43 4.82
CA GLY A 56 1.68 14.08 5.64
C GLY A 56 0.24 13.64 5.31
N PHE A 57 0.00 13.13 4.11
CA PHE A 57 -1.32 12.64 3.67
C PHE A 57 -1.62 11.22 4.14
N ARG A 58 -0.66 10.51 4.76
CA ARG A 58 -0.89 9.14 5.24
C ARG A 58 -2.09 9.06 6.20
N ASN A 59 -2.24 10.05 7.08
CA ASN A 59 -3.32 10.09 8.06
C ASN A 59 -4.70 10.27 7.41
N VAL A 60 -4.77 10.90 6.23
CA VAL A 60 -6.01 11.07 5.46
C VAL A 60 -6.54 9.71 4.98
N TYR A 61 -5.64 8.78 4.67
CA TYR A 61 -5.99 7.44 4.19
C TYR A 61 -6.00 6.37 5.30
N ALA A 62 -5.42 6.65 6.47
CA ALA A 62 -5.28 5.70 7.57
C ALA A 62 -6.62 5.21 8.15
N SER A 63 -7.67 6.05 8.13
CA SER A 63 -9.01 5.68 8.63
C SER A 63 -9.76 4.68 7.74
N ARG A 64 -9.26 4.42 6.52
CA ARG A 64 -9.89 3.55 5.52
C ARG A 64 -9.42 2.10 5.56
N CYS A 65 -8.43 1.78 6.38
CA CYS A 65 -7.82 0.45 6.48
C CYS A 65 -8.29 -0.28 7.75
N ARG A 66 -9.24 -1.20 7.62
CA ARG A 66 -9.61 -2.13 8.70
C ARG A 66 -8.92 -3.46 8.44
N VAL A 67 -8.29 -4.02 9.47
CA VAL A 67 -7.88 -5.44 9.43
C VAL A 67 -9.16 -6.24 9.34
N SER A 68 -9.37 -6.96 8.22
CA SER A 68 -10.63 -7.66 7.96
C SER A 68 -10.50 -9.18 7.95
N LEU A 69 -9.29 -9.72 8.07
CA LEU A 69 -9.08 -11.15 8.30
C LEU A 69 -7.74 -11.40 8.97
N PHE A 70 -7.79 -12.39 9.86
CA PHE A 70 -6.64 -13.04 10.42
C PHE A 70 -6.58 -14.43 9.78
N LEU A 71 -5.47 -14.73 9.10
CA LEU A 71 -5.16 -16.09 8.68
C LEU A 71 -4.24 -16.68 9.75
N ILE A 72 -4.71 -17.75 10.38
CA ILE A 72 -3.93 -18.58 11.29
C ILE A 72 -3.68 -19.87 10.51
N ASP A 73 -2.43 -20.13 10.16
CA ASP A 73 -2.04 -21.37 9.51
C ASP A 73 -1.34 -22.25 10.55
N ASP A 74 -1.92 -23.42 10.81
CA ASP A 74 -1.41 -24.42 11.74
C ASP A 74 -0.61 -25.44 10.94
N THR A 75 0.72 -25.29 10.91
CA THR A 75 1.61 -26.23 10.23
C THR A 75 2.44 -27.03 11.25
N GLU A 76 2.29 -28.35 11.23
CA GLU A 76 3.17 -29.26 11.98
C GLU A 76 4.48 -29.47 11.19
N VAL A 77 5.60 -29.10 11.80
CA VAL A 77 6.93 -29.29 11.21
C VAL A 77 7.64 -30.44 11.92
N ARG A 78 8.12 -31.43 11.16
CA ARG A 78 8.87 -32.57 11.69
C ARG A 78 10.35 -32.42 11.35
N ILE A 79 11.21 -32.33 12.36
CA ILE A 79 12.65 -32.21 12.21
C ILE A 79 13.30 -33.32 13.03
N GLY A 80 14.06 -34.21 12.39
CA GLY A 80 14.91 -35.20 13.06
C GLY A 80 14.19 -36.18 13.99
N GLY A 81 12.93 -36.52 13.72
CA GLY A 81 12.14 -37.44 14.55
C GLY A 81 11.31 -36.77 15.67
N SER A 82 11.46 -35.46 15.87
CA SER A 82 10.59 -34.65 16.76
C SER A 82 9.61 -33.82 15.93
N SER A 83 8.38 -33.65 16.42
CA SER A 83 7.40 -32.72 15.85
C SER A 83 7.29 -31.44 16.67
N ALA A 84 7.16 -30.31 15.97
CA ALA A 84 6.93 -29.00 16.55
C ALA A 84 5.76 -28.33 15.81
N TRP A 85 4.91 -27.64 16.55
CA TRP A 85 3.80 -26.86 16.00
C TRP A 85 4.26 -25.44 15.71
N LEU A 86 4.16 -25.02 14.45
CA LEU A 86 4.44 -23.65 14.04
C LEU A 86 3.12 -22.92 13.81
N PHE A 87 2.86 -21.91 14.64
CA PHE A 87 1.73 -21.01 14.48
C PHE A 87 2.20 -19.74 13.77
N ILE A 88 1.78 -19.55 12.51
CA ILE A 88 2.02 -18.31 11.79
C ILE A 88 0.73 -17.51 11.77
N ALA A 89 0.71 -16.40 12.52
CA ALA A 89 -0.38 -15.43 12.45
C ALA A 89 -0.05 -14.35 11.42
N GLY A 90 -0.80 -14.32 10.32
CA GLY A 90 -0.72 -13.30 9.28
C GLY A 90 -1.95 -12.39 9.30
N GLY A 91 -1.77 -11.11 9.61
CA GLY A 91 -2.80 -10.10 9.44
C GLY A 91 -2.71 -9.47 8.05
N TYR A 92 -3.82 -9.43 7.31
CA TYR A 92 -3.88 -8.61 6.10
C TYR A 92 -4.64 -7.31 6.35
N TRP A 93 -4.14 -6.26 5.71
CA TRP A 93 -4.81 -4.96 5.69
C TRP A 93 -5.72 -4.92 4.46
N VAL A 94 -7.03 -4.84 4.66
CA VAL A 94 -7.95 -4.47 3.57
C VAL A 94 -8.33 -3.02 3.79
N CYS A 95 -8.01 -2.22 2.80
CA CYS A 95 -8.44 -0.83 2.79
C CYS A 95 -9.57 -0.70 1.76
N GLY A 96 -10.70 -0.10 2.19
CA GLY A 96 -11.95 0.04 1.42
C GLY A 96 -12.97 -1.09 1.70
N SER A 97 -14.25 -0.87 2.00
CA SER A 97 -15.15 0.28 1.81
C SER A 97 -16.05 0.50 3.03
N PRO A 98 -16.36 1.75 3.44
CA PRO A 98 -17.64 2.02 4.07
C PRO A 98 -18.70 2.12 2.96
N GLY A 99 -19.71 1.25 3.02
CA GLY A 99 -21.02 1.58 2.44
C GLY A 99 -21.67 2.74 3.19
#